data_AF-A0A072NVB4-F1
#
_entry.id   AF-A0A072NVB4-F1
#
_cell.length_a   1.000
_cell.length_b   1.000
_cell.length_c   1.000
_cell.angle_alpha   90.00
_cell.angle_beta   90.00
_cell.angle_gamma   90.00
#
_symmetry.space_group_name_H-M   'P 1'
#
loop_
_entity.id
_entity.type
_entity.pdbx_description
1 polymer ?
#
loop_
_entity_poly.entity_id
_entity_poly.type
_entity_poly.pdbx_seq_one_letter_code
_entity_poly.pdbx_strand_id
1 'polypeptide(L)' 'MVDDMESLEKQIQMLKKELIFTAKAFGINSNETICCSQKLDQLIIIHQKHGVRAK' A
#
# COMPACT_ATOMS: atom_id res chain seq x y z
N MET A 1 4.19 13.90 16.96
CA MET A 1 4.86 13.24 15.83
C MET A 1 3.79 12.96 14.77
N VAL A 2 3.58 13.92 13.87
CA VAL A 2 2.63 13.84 12.76
C VAL A 2 3.34 13.49 11.44
N ASP A 3 4.68 13.49 11.46
CA ASP A 3 5.56 13.29 10.30
C ASP A 3 5.57 11.84 9.80
N ASP A 4 5.52 10.87 10.72
CA ASP A 4 5.54 9.44 10.40
C ASP A 4 4.29 8.97 9.63
N MET A 5 3.14 9.58 9.90
CA MET A 5 1.87 9.14 9.31
C MET A 5 1.71 9.67 7.88
N GLU A 6 2.10 10.92 7.62
CA GLU A 6 2.11 11.49 6.26
C GLU A 6 3.16 10.79 5.36
N SER A 7 4.33 10.46 5.92
CA SER A 7 5.35 9.67 5.22
C SER A 7 4.83 8.28 4.86
N LEU A 8 4.09 7.64 5.77
CA LEU A 8 3.47 6.33 5.54
C LEU A 8 2.38 6.38 4.45
N GLU A 9 1.54 7.43 4.44
CA GLU A 9 0.54 7.63 3.38
C GLU A 9 1.18 7.84 2.01
N LYS A 10 2.26 8.63 1.94
CA LYS A 10 3.01 8.84 0.69
C LYS A 10 3.60 7.53 0.17
N GLN A 11 4.15 6.70 1.06
CA GLN A 11 4.66 5.37 0.67
C GLN A 11 3.54 4.46 0.16
N ILE A 12 2.39 4.43 0.82
CA ILE A 12 1.21 3.67 0.37
C ILE A 12 0.74 4.16 -1.01
N GLN A 13 0.67 5.47 -1.22
CA GLN A 13 0.28 6.07 -2.50
C GLN A 13 1.25 5.69 -3.63
N MET A 14 2.57 5.71 -3.36
CA MET A 14 3.59 5.28 -4.31
C MET A 14 3.47 3.80 -4.64
N LEU A 15 3.46 2.91 -3.64
CA LEU A 15 3.33 1.47 -3.82
C LEU A 15 2.02 1.11 -4.53
N LYS A 16 0.94 1.85 -4.28
CA LYS A 16 -0.35 1.63 -4.96
C LYS A 16 -0.26 1.97 -6.45
N LYS A 17 0.41 3.06 -6.82
CA LYS A 17 0.66 3.41 -8.23
C LYS A 17 1.54 2.36 -8.90
N GLU A 18 2.59 1.92 -8.22
CA GLU A 18 3.50 0.89 -8.74
C GLU A 18 2.78 -0.44 -8.93
N LEU A 19 1.92 -0.82 -8.00
CA LEU A 19 1.06 -1.99 -8.13
C LEU A 19 0.11 -1.89 -9.31
N ILE A 20 -0.59 -0.76 -9.47
CA ILE A 20 -1.50 -0.56 -10.60
C ILE A 20 -0.73 -0.64 -11.92
N PHE A 21 0.48 -0.09 -11.96
CA PHE A 21 1.35 -0.15 -13.13
C PHE A 21 1.78 -1.59 -13.43
N THR A 22 2.27 -2.32 -12.43
CA THR A 22 2.67 -3.73 -12.55
C THR A 22 1.49 -4.63 -12.89
N ALA A 23 0.32 -4.40 -12.32
CA ALA A 23 -0.92 -5.11 -12.64
C ALA A 23 -1.35 -4.88 -14.09
N LYS A 24 -1.14 -3.66 -14.60
CA LYS A 24 -1.44 -3.32 -16.00
C LYS A 24 -0.39 -3.86 -16.97
N ALA A 25 0.87 -3.98 -16.55
CA ALA A 25 1.98 -4.47 -17.37
C ALA A 25 2.08 -6.00 -17.40
N PHE A 26 1.98 -6.66 -16.24
CA PHE A 26 2.12 -8.11 -16.07
C PHE A 26 0.78 -8.85 -15.94
N GLY A 27 -0.33 -8.12 -15.81
CA GLY A 27 -1.64 -8.68 -15.53
C GLY A 27 -1.84 -8.97 -14.03
N ILE A 28 -3.08 -8.78 -13.55
CA ILE A 28 -3.48 -9.05 -12.15
C ILE A 28 -3.25 -10.49 -11.69
N ASN A 29 -3.03 -11.42 -12.62
CA ASN A 29 -2.81 -12.83 -12.36
C ASN A 29 -1.33 -13.22 -12.21
N SER A 30 -0.42 -12.27 -12.41
CA SER A 30 1.00 -12.53 -12.19
C SER A 30 1.28 -12.58 -10.70
N ASN A 31 2.09 -13.57 -10.29
CA ASN A 31 2.50 -13.75 -8.90
C ASN A 31 3.17 -12.48 -8.34
N GLU A 32 3.86 -11.73 -9.19
CA GLU A 32 4.42 -10.40 -8.90
C GLU A 32 3.35 -9.38 -8.48
N THR A 33 2.23 -9.32 -9.20
CA THR A 33 1.12 -8.40 -8.88
C THR A 33 0.41 -8.82 -7.60
N ILE A 34 0.22 -10.12 -7.38
CA ILE A 34 -0.39 -10.65 -6.16
C ILE A 34 0.51 -10.37 -4.94
N CYS A 35 1.82 -10.60 -5.07
CA CYS A 35 2.81 -10.32 -4.02
C CYS A 35 2.86 -8.82 -3.69
N CYS A 36 2.89 -7.95 -4.71
CA CYS A 36 2.79 -6.50 -4.50
C CYS A 36 1.47 -6.12 -3.81
N SER A 37 0.36 -6.77 -4.18
CA SER A 37 -0.97 -6.52 -3.56
C SER A 37 -0.99 -6.84 -2.09
N GLN A 38 -0.46 -7.99 -1.71
CA GLN A 38 -0.40 -8.39 -0.31
C GLN A 38 0.50 -7.46 0.52
N LYS A 39 1.65 -7.04 -0.02
CA LYS A 39 2.51 -6.06 0.64
C LYS A 39 1.83 -4.70 0.82
N LEU A 40 1.14 -4.21 -0.21
CA LEU A 40 0.39 -2.97 -0.15
C LEU A 40 -0.74 -3.05 0.89
N ASP A 41 -1.51 -4.14 0.86
CA ASP A 41 -2.62 -4.38 1.76
C ASP A 41 -2.15 -4.42 3.22
N GLN A 42 -1.03 -5.09 3.50
CA GLN A 42 -0.41 -5.06 4.83
C GLN A 42 -0.03 -3.65 5.28
N LEU A 43 0.56 -2.83 4.41
CA LEU A 43 0.92 -1.45 4.74
C LEU A 43 -0.31 -0.59 5.00
N ILE A 44 -1.38 -0.78 4.23
CA ILE A 44 -2.67 -0.12 4.45
C ILE A 44 -3.28 -0.57 5.78
N ILE A 45 -3.24 -1.87 6.11
CA ILE A 45 -3.75 -2.39 7.38
C ILE A 45 -2.97 -1.80 8.55
N ILE A 46 -1.65 -1.69 8.45
CA ILE A 46 -0.82 -1.05 9.49
C ILE A 46 -1.22 0.42 9.61
N HIS A 47 -1.28 1.16 8.50
CA HIS A 47 -1.69 2.56 8.51
C HIS A 47 -3.10 2.76 9.09
N GLN A 48 -4.08 1.93 8.69
CA GLN A 48 -5.43 1.95 9.25
C GLN A 48 -5.43 1.59 10.74
N LYS A 49 -4.69 0.58 11.19
CA LYS A 49 -4.57 0.25 12.62
C LYS A 49 -3.98 1.40 13.44
N HIS A 50 -3.03 2.14 12.88
CA HIS A 50 -2.46 3.32 13.50
C HIS A 50 -3.42 4.52 13.49
N GLY A 51 -4.25 4.67 12.46
CA GLY A 51 -5.29 5.71 12.36
C GLY A 51 -6.58 5.42 13.12
N VAL A 52 -6.93 4.15 13.35
CA VAL A 52 -8.17 3.70 14.03
C VAL A 52 -8.12 3.92 15.55
N ARG A 53 -7.03 4.44 16.11
CA ARG A 53 -6.95 4.80 17.54
C ARG A 53 -7.39 6.23 17.87
N ALA A 54 -8.02 6.94 16.93
CA ALA A 54 -8.68 8.22 17.18
C ALA A 54 -10.16 8.17 16.76
N LYS A 55 -10.98 7.44 17.53
CA LYS A 55 -12.40 7.73 17.65
C LYS A 55 -12.82 7.57 19.10
#